data_AF-A0A6J1SSM3-F1
#
_entry.id   AF-A0A6J1SSM3-F1
#
_cell.length_a   1.000
_cell.length_b   1.000
_cell.length_c   1.000
_cell.angle_alpha   90.00
_cell.angle_beta   90.00
_cell.angle_gamma   90.00
#
_symmetry.space_group_name_H-M   'P 1'
#
loop_
_entity.id
_entity.type
_entity.pdbx_description
1 polymer ?
#
loop_
_entity_poly.entity_id
_entity_poly.type
_entity_poly.pdbx_seq_one_letter_code
_entity_poly.pdbx_strand_id
1 'polypeptide(L)'
;MVDSFKLDWDDVLPGNGVTVTEDAFGHVGDTPVQRFTLSNGRVTAQVISVGAALQSVRTPDRNGNLADVVLGFDTPYGYLSPQNPNFGGTVGRVANRLANASFTLDSKEYTLYPNEGRNTLHGGLKGWDLAVWHGSRHPDGVTFTLQSPDGDEGFPGAVTAQVTYRLTEDSRLHINMQAMSSKPTPVAMLNHAYFNLGGHGSGAQEVYKTRLTLNSDRYIAVDDGLVATGEMPHVEGTPMDLRSPRLLGDVLQNTDFDRSFVVTRGVERPDDLVYSAGAIHEPSGRTLEVYSDQPSLHLYTCGKLPDTSGKQGATYGRHGGFTLEPQYFPNAVHNVRRFPKIILRPGSVYRYNMIYKFGVRKTTTASKYKLHYFDVTALGEPIRFLLAYGNLDWEDIRYDDAKWAEAKTKMPFGQMPILDVDGKIYAQSTAISRCLAKQVGLSGKDDLENLQIDMAVDLFHDFRQKVGGWFNDPIPESKGAKLIQLKDELPFYLSRFEQIVKENNGFLVNGKMTWADVYFVAPLKYYKYIMQKDFLEGYPLLQDLVKKVESTPAIASYIAQRPAGNR
;
A
#
# COMPACT_ATOMS: atom_id res chain seq x y z
N MET A 1 -1.18 2.70 -42.50
CA MET A 1 -0.79 1.62 -41.57
C MET A 1 -1.42 1.87 -40.21
N VAL A 2 -2.76 1.82 -40.11
CA VAL A 2 -3.48 1.93 -38.82
C VAL A 2 -3.96 0.54 -38.36
N ASP A 3 -3.95 -0.46 -39.25
CA ASP A 3 -4.56 -1.78 -39.04
C ASP A 3 -3.73 -2.82 -38.28
N SER A 4 -2.69 -2.43 -37.52
CA SER A 4 -1.83 -3.41 -36.82
C SER A 4 -1.67 -3.21 -35.31
N PHE A 5 -2.44 -2.31 -34.69
CA PHE A 5 -2.57 -2.33 -33.22
C PHE A 5 -3.49 -3.47 -32.80
N LYS A 6 -2.98 -4.71 -32.79
CA LYS A 6 -3.62 -5.76 -31.99
C LYS A 6 -3.31 -5.46 -30.52
N LEU A 7 -4.37 -5.13 -29.78
CA LEU A 7 -4.34 -5.09 -28.32
C LEU A 7 -4.18 -6.55 -27.87
N ASP A 8 -3.13 -6.88 -27.12
CA ASP A 8 -2.91 -8.23 -26.56
C ASP A 8 -3.85 -8.54 -25.37
N TRP A 9 -5.07 -7.99 -25.40
CA TRP A 9 -5.98 -7.99 -24.26
C TRP A 9 -7.40 -8.43 -24.64
N ASP A 10 -7.57 -9.23 -25.70
CA ASP A 10 -8.81 -9.96 -25.97
C ASP A 10 -9.23 -10.88 -24.78
N ASP A 11 -8.34 -11.07 -23.79
CA ASP A 11 -8.57 -11.82 -22.56
C ASP A 11 -9.04 -10.97 -21.35
N VAL A 12 -9.09 -9.63 -21.43
CA VAL A 12 -9.81 -8.81 -20.42
C VAL A 12 -11.28 -8.86 -20.77
N LEU A 13 -11.96 -9.90 -20.30
CA LEU A 13 -13.40 -10.04 -20.51
C LEU A 13 -14.10 -8.76 -20.02
N PRO A 14 -14.99 -8.15 -20.82
CA PRO A 14 -15.78 -7.02 -20.37
C PRO A 14 -16.56 -7.46 -19.13
N GLY A 15 -16.27 -6.83 -18.00
CA GLY A 15 -17.10 -7.00 -16.81
C GLY A 15 -18.49 -6.49 -17.13
N ASN A 16 -19.52 -7.31 -16.89
CA ASN A 16 -20.92 -6.96 -17.08
C ASN A 16 -21.38 -5.76 -16.21
N GLY A 17 -20.51 -5.21 -15.35
CA GLY A 17 -20.78 -4.06 -14.47
C GLY A 17 -20.12 -2.72 -14.80
N VAL A 18 -19.44 -2.56 -15.94
CA VAL A 18 -18.77 -1.28 -16.31
C VAL A 18 -19.59 -0.50 -17.34
N THR A 19 -19.68 0.82 -17.17
CA THR A 19 -20.36 1.74 -18.08
C THR A 19 -19.39 2.81 -18.60
N VAL A 20 -19.54 3.17 -19.87
CA VAL A 20 -18.77 4.26 -20.50
C VAL A 20 -19.73 5.25 -21.16
N THR A 21 -19.70 6.48 -20.67
CA THR A 21 -20.48 7.60 -21.22
C THR A 21 -19.55 8.66 -21.78
N GLU A 22 -20.06 9.48 -22.69
CA GLU A 22 -19.32 10.53 -23.38
C GLU A 22 -20.11 11.83 -23.29
N ASP A 23 -19.41 12.93 -22.98
CA ASP A 23 -19.98 14.27 -22.92
C ASP A 23 -18.96 15.33 -23.38
N ALA A 24 -19.42 16.56 -23.65
CA ALA A 24 -18.54 17.67 -24.03
C ALA A 24 -17.86 18.28 -22.79
N PHE A 25 -16.54 18.33 -22.77
CA PHE A 25 -15.75 19.00 -21.73
C PHE A 25 -15.52 20.49 -22.03
N GLY A 26 -15.52 20.86 -23.32
CA GLY A 26 -15.32 22.23 -23.77
C GLY A 26 -14.75 22.26 -25.20
N HIS A 27 -14.03 23.33 -25.53
CA HIS A 27 -13.42 23.51 -26.85
C HIS A 27 -12.00 24.08 -26.73
N VAL A 28 -11.18 23.82 -27.74
CA VAL A 28 -9.86 24.42 -27.96
C VAL A 28 -9.88 25.04 -29.34
N GLY A 29 -10.04 26.37 -29.39
CA GLY A 29 -10.45 27.03 -30.63
C GLY A 29 -11.77 26.43 -31.12
N ASP A 30 -11.80 25.98 -32.37
CA ASP A 30 -12.96 25.30 -32.96
C ASP A 30 -12.97 23.78 -32.73
N THR A 31 -11.96 23.23 -32.04
CA THR A 31 -11.85 21.78 -31.82
C THR A 31 -12.63 21.38 -30.56
N PRO A 32 -13.62 20.49 -30.64
CA PRO A 32 -14.34 20.01 -29.47
C PRO A 32 -13.43 19.13 -28.60
N VAL A 33 -13.54 19.29 -27.29
CA VAL A 33 -12.88 18.46 -26.29
C VAL A 33 -13.92 17.54 -25.66
N GLN A 34 -13.73 16.24 -25.82
CA GLN A 34 -14.60 15.21 -25.28
C GLN A 34 -14.11 14.78 -23.90
N ARG A 35 -15.06 14.40 -23.04
CA ARG A 35 -14.82 13.68 -21.80
C ARG A 35 -15.49 12.32 -21.89
N PHE A 36 -14.78 11.30 -21.45
CA PHE A 36 -15.29 9.95 -21.30
C PHE A 36 -15.31 9.60 -19.82
N THR A 37 -16.45 9.13 -19.33
CA THR A 37 -16.64 8.73 -17.93
C THR A 37 -16.80 7.21 -17.87
N LEU A 38 -15.84 6.54 -17.24
CA LEU A 38 -15.81 5.10 -17.00
C LEU A 38 -16.24 4.84 -15.55
N SER A 39 -17.27 4.02 -15.32
CA SER A 39 -17.75 3.72 -13.97
C SER A 39 -18.11 2.26 -13.79
N ASN A 40 -17.73 1.68 -12.66
CA ASN A 40 -18.14 0.34 -12.22
C ASN A 40 -19.11 0.40 -11.02
N GLY A 41 -19.74 1.56 -10.78
CA GLY A 41 -20.61 1.82 -9.63
C GLY A 41 -19.89 2.10 -8.31
N ARG A 42 -18.61 1.72 -8.18
CA ARG A 42 -17.78 2.00 -7.00
C ARG A 42 -16.78 3.12 -7.24
N VAL A 43 -16.04 3.02 -8.34
CA VAL A 43 -15.05 3.99 -8.79
C VAL A 43 -15.54 4.59 -10.10
N THR A 44 -15.32 5.89 -10.26
CA THR A 44 -15.61 6.60 -11.50
C THR A 44 -14.36 7.35 -11.94
N ALA A 45 -13.85 7.04 -13.13
CA ALA A 45 -12.73 7.73 -13.75
C ALA A 45 -13.22 8.58 -14.92
N GLN A 46 -12.71 9.80 -15.04
CA GLN A 46 -12.97 10.67 -16.19
C GLN A 46 -11.67 10.97 -16.92
N VAL A 47 -11.69 10.79 -18.23
CA VAL A 47 -10.55 11.07 -19.12
C VAL A 47 -10.99 12.01 -20.24
N ILE A 48 -10.14 12.95 -20.62
CA ILE A 48 -10.46 14.00 -21.60
C ILE A 48 -9.56 13.94 -22.82
N SER A 49 -10.03 14.42 -23.96
CA SER A 49 -9.26 14.36 -25.21
C SER A 49 -8.05 15.31 -25.25
N VAL A 50 -8.03 16.39 -24.46
CA VAL A 50 -6.80 17.19 -24.26
C VAL A 50 -5.82 16.37 -23.42
N GLY A 51 -4.64 16.14 -23.97
CA GLY A 51 -3.56 15.37 -23.37
C GLY A 51 -3.87 13.90 -23.13
N ALA A 52 -5.01 13.40 -23.64
CA ALA A 52 -5.61 12.14 -23.20
C ALA A 52 -5.59 12.02 -21.67
N ALA A 53 -5.89 13.13 -20.96
CA ALA A 53 -5.55 13.29 -19.55
C ALA A 53 -6.55 12.58 -18.63
N LEU A 54 -6.04 11.96 -17.56
CA LEU A 54 -6.85 11.49 -16.43
C LEU A 54 -7.30 12.69 -15.60
N GLN A 55 -8.54 13.13 -15.84
CA GLN A 55 -9.10 14.38 -15.32
C GLN A 55 -9.65 14.23 -13.89
N SER A 56 -10.23 13.08 -13.57
CA SER A 56 -10.85 12.80 -12.27
C SER A 56 -10.82 11.31 -11.96
N VAL A 57 -10.64 10.95 -10.69
CA VAL A 57 -10.97 9.62 -10.17
C VAL A 57 -11.71 9.76 -8.85
N ARG A 58 -13.00 9.43 -8.84
CA ARG A 58 -13.83 9.40 -7.63
C ARG A 58 -13.81 8.01 -7.03
N THR A 59 -13.38 7.90 -5.77
CA THR A 59 -13.27 6.62 -5.05
C THR A 59 -13.81 6.74 -3.60
N PRO A 60 -14.48 5.72 -3.06
CA PRO A 60 -15.10 5.79 -1.74
C PRO A 60 -14.06 5.79 -0.63
N ASP A 61 -14.35 6.45 0.49
CA ASP A 61 -13.68 6.20 1.76
C ASP A 61 -14.26 4.96 2.47
N ARG A 62 -13.81 4.68 3.70
CA ARG A 62 -14.33 3.60 4.55
C ARG A 62 -15.83 3.66 4.83
N ASN A 63 -16.44 4.85 4.75
CA ASN A 63 -17.85 5.10 5.01
C ASN A 63 -18.67 5.14 3.70
N GLY A 64 -18.04 4.94 2.54
CA GLY A 64 -18.68 5.02 1.24
C GLY A 64 -18.73 6.44 0.65
N ASN A 65 -18.14 7.45 1.30
CA ASN A 65 -18.15 8.81 0.76
C ASN A 65 -17.17 8.92 -0.41
N LEU A 66 -17.66 9.31 -1.58
CA LEU A 66 -16.86 9.51 -2.77
C LEU A 66 -16.14 10.87 -2.72
N ALA A 67 -14.82 10.86 -2.90
CA ALA A 67 -14.05 12.06 -3.23
C ALA A 67 -13.26 11.81 -4.51
N ASP A 68 -13.08 12.87 -5.29
CA ASP A 68 -12.13 12.89 -6.39
C ASP A 68 -10.70 13.00 -5.81
N VAL A 69 -9.84 12.03 -6.13
CA VAL A 69 -8.49 11.93 -5.58
C VAL A 69 -7.40 12.36 -6.56
N VAL A 70 -7.75 12.85 -7.74
CA VAL A 70 -6.80 13.29 -8.77
C VAL A 70 -6.82 14.81 -8.89
N LEU A 71 -5.67 15.46 -8.92
CA LEU A 71 -5.56 16.91 -9.18
C LEU A 71 -5.75 17.17 -10.68
N GLY A 72 -6.28 18.34 -11.02
CA GLY A 72 -6.57 18.73 -12.40
C GLY A 72 -7.43 19.99 -12.48
N PHE A 73 -8.08 20.19 -13.63
CA PHE A 73 -8.90 21.37 -13.91
C PHE A 73 -10.33 21.02 -14.34
N ASP A 74 -11.23 21.99 -14.24
CA ASP A 74 -12.62 21.87 -14.71
C ASP A 74 -12.81 22.26 -16.19
N THR A 75 -11.77 22.81 -16.84
CA THR A 75 -11.87 23.32 -18.21
C THR A 75 -10.67 22.92 -19.06
N PRO A 76 -10.82 22.78 -20.40
CA PRO A 76 -9.70 22.54 -21.31
C PRO A 76 -8.59 23.59 -21.20
N TYR A 77 -8.94 24.86 -20.99
CA TYR A 77 -7.97 25.95 -20.87
C TYR A 77 -7.03 25.80 -19.66
N GLY A 78 -7.52 25.20 -18.57
CA GLY A 78 -6.66 24.86 -17.44
C GLY A 78 -5.55 23.89 -17.84
N TYR A 79 -5.90 22.85 -18.63
CA TYR A 79 -4.94 21.86 -19.12
C TYR A 79 -3.93 22.42 -20.13
N LEU A 80 -4.35 23.40 -20.94
CA LEU A 80 -3.48 24.07 -21.91
C LEU A 80 -2.68 25.24 -21.33
N SER A 81 -2.91 25.57 -20.07
CA SER A 81 -2.23 26.68 -19.42
C SER A 81 -0.73 26.40 -19.31
N PRO A 82 0.14 27.39 -19.56
CA PRO A 82 1.58 27.27 -19.28
C PRO A 82 1.89 27.03 -17.79
N GLN A 83 0.93 27.26 -16.89
CA GLN A 83 1.05 26.96 -15.46
C GLN A 83 0.69 25.51 -15.12
N ASN A 84 0.16 24.74 -16.08
CA ASN A 84 -0.15 23.33 -15.85
C ASN A 84 1.14 22.50 -15.77
N PRO A 85 1.45 21.87 -14.63
CA PRO A 85 2.58 20.93 -14.50
C PRO A 85 2.21 19.54 -15.06
N ASN A 86 1.57 19.49 -16.23
CA ASN A 86 1.14 18.26 -16.89
C ASN A 86 0.08 17.43 -16.11
N PHE A 87 -0.78 18.03 -15.28
CA PHE A 87 -1.77 17.31 -14.45
C PHE A 87 -2.53 16.23 -15.23
N GLY A 88 -2.32 14.96 -14.88
CA GLY A 88 -3.05 13.81 -15.44
C GLY A 88 -2.74 13.48 -16.90
N GLY A 89 -1.92 14.29 -17.59
CA GLY A 89 -1.66 14.16 -19.01
C GLY A 89 -0.86 12.91 -19.38
N THR A 90 -1.05 12.45 -20.63
CA THR A 90 -0.16 11.49 -21.25
C THR A 90 1.02 12.23 -21.86
N VAL A 91 2.17 12.09 -21.21
CA VAL A 91 3.41 12.77 -21.58
C VAL A 91 4.13 12.00 -22.68
N GLY A 92 4.66 12.74 -23.65
CA GLY A 92 5.54 12.25 -24.70
C GLY A 92 6.02 13.40 -25.58
N ARG A 93 6.93 13.18 -26.54
CA ARG A 93 7.40 11.87 -27.03
C ARG A 93 8.36 11.14 -26.07
N VAL A 94 9.10 11.88 -25.25
CA VAL A 94 10.02 11.34 -24.23
C VAL A 94 9.72 12.00 -22.89
N ALA A 95 9.25 11.19 -21.95
CA ALA A 95 8.98 11.59 -20.57
C ALA A 95 10.27 11.90 -19.79
N ASN A 96 10.12 12.76 -18.78
CA ASN A 96 11.19 13.25 -17.91
C ASN A 96 12.30 13.99 -18.68
N ARG A 97 13.45 14.17 -18.06
CA ARG A 97 14.53 15.04 -18.55
C ARG A 97 15.42 14.35 -19.56
N LEU A 98 15.77 15.11 -20.61
CA LEU A 98 16.76 14.80 -21.62
C LEU A 98 17.83 15.89 -21.60
N ALA A 99 19.07 15.49 -21.30
CA ALA A 99 20.19 16.39 -21.07
C ALA A 99 20.52 17.24 -22.30
N ASN A 100 20.79 18.53 -22.07
CA ASN A 100 21.27 19.50 -23.08
C ASN A 100 20.32 19.72 -24.28
N ALA A 101 19.05 19.30 -24.18
CA ALA A 101 18.06 19.42 -25.23
C ALA A 101 18.57 18.90 -26.59
N SER A 102 19.35 17.82 -26.57
CA SER A 102 19.84 17.18 -27.79
C SER A 102 20.16 15.71 -27.57
N PHE A 103 20.21 14.94 -28.65
CA PHE A 103 20.69 13.55 -28.62
C PHE A 103 21.22 13.13 -29.99
N THR A 104 22.02 12.06 -29.99
CA THR A 104 22.55 11.45 -31.21
C THR A 104 21.88 10.11 -31.48
N LEU A 105 21.36 9.93 -32.69
CA LEU A 105 20.77 8.68 -33.14
C LEU A 105 21.27 8.35 -34.55
N ASP A 106 21.78 7.12 -34.72
CA ASP A 106 22.36 6.62 -35.97
C ASP A 106 23.37 7.63 -36.59
N SER A 107 24.26 8.16 -35.73
CA SER A 107 25.31 9.15 -36.05
C SER A 107 24.82 10.54 -36.48
N LYS A 108 23.52 10.83 -36.35
CA LYS A 108 22.96 12.16 -36.56
C LYS A 108 22.55 12.81 -35.24
N GLU A 109 22.95 14.07 -35.06
CA GLU A 109 22.53 14.89 -33.93
C GLU A 109 21.15 15.51 -34.19
N TYR A 110 20.33 15.54 -33.13
CA TYR A 110 19.01 16.16 -33.10
C TYR A 110 18.97 17.17 -31.97
N THR A 111 18.54 18.40 -32.28
CA THR A 111 18.33 19.47 -31.30
C THR A 111 16.83 19.57 -30.99
N LEU A 112 16.51 19.72 -29.72
CA LEU A 112 15.17 19.82 -29.16
C LEU A 112 14.98 21.18 -28.50
N TYR A 113 13.74 21.46 -28.08
CA TYR A 113 13.45 22.69 -27.36
C TYR A 113 13.86 22.59 -25.87
N PRO A 114 14.68 23.52 -25.33
CA PRO A 114 15.08 23.52 -23.92
C PRO A 114 14.02 24.21 -23.06
N ASN A 115 12.92 23.52 -22.75
CA ASN A 115 11.83 24.05 -21.92
C ASN A 115 12.13 24.05 -20.41
N GLU A 116 13.25 23.46 -19.96
CA GLU A 116 13.67 23.52 -18.57
C GLU A 116 15.19 23.77 -18.46
N GLY A 117 15.57 25.05 -18.33
CA GLY A 117 16.97 25.45 -18.29
C GLY A 117 17.70 25.06 -19.58
N ARG A 118 18.67 24.14 -19.49
CA ARG A 118 19.40 23.59 -20.65
C ARG A 118 18.82 22.27 -21.18
N ASN A 119 17.82 21.71 -20.51
CA ASN A 119 17.31 20.37 -20.78
C ASN A 119 15.94 20.45 -21.49
N THR A 120 15.58 19.35 -22.16
CA THR A 120 14.19 19.12 -22.59
C THR A 120 13.50 18.26 -21.55
N LEU A 121 12.35 18.70 -21.07
CA LEU A 121 11.50 18.01 -20.10
C LEU A 121 10.17 17.62 -20.77
N HIS A 122 9.70 16.40 -20.53
CA HIS A 122 8.35 15.95 -20.90
C HIS A 122 7.98 16.18 -22.37
N GLY A 123 8.94 15.98 -23.28
CA GLY A 123 8.71 16.03 -24.73
C GLY A 123 8.77 17.41 -25.38
N GLY A 124 9.00 18.49 -24.63
CA GLY A 124 9.28 19.83 -25.18
C GLY A 124 8.21 20.87 -24.87
N LEU A 125 8.17 21.95 -25.66
CA LEU A 125 7.30 23.10 -25.41
C LEU A 125 5.81 22.77 -25.59
N LYS A 126 5.49 21.98 -26.61
CA LYS A 126 4.15 21.49 -26.94
C LYS A 126 4.13 19.97 -26.87
N GLY A 127 4.45 19.44 -25.68
CA GLY A 127 4.38 18.01 -25.39
C GLY A 127 3.00 17.40 -25.66
N TRP A 128 2.95 16.06 -25.74
CA TRP A 128 1.72 15.35 -26.10
C TRP A 128 0.55 15.53 -25.11
N ASP A 129 0.85 15.93 -23.87
CA ASP A 129 -0.12 16.26 -22.84
C ASP A 129 -0.87 17.59 -23.10
N LEU A 130 -0.36 18.43 -24.01
CA LEU A 130 -0.99 19.68 -24.45
C LEU A 130 -1.72 19.55 -25.79
N ALA A 131 -1.67 18.37 -26.43
CA ALA A 131 -2.34 18.11 -27.71
C ALA A 131 -3.81 17.70 -27.53
N VAL A 132 -4.66 17.94 -28.53
CA VAL A 132 -6.00 17.33 -28.58
C VAL A 132 -5.91 16.00 -29.31
N TRP A 133 -6.24 14.91 -28.62
CA TRP A 133 -6.23 13.56 -29.14
C TRP A 133 -7.59 13.18 -29.73
N HIS A 134 -7.61 12.27 -30.70
CA HIS A 134 -8.87 11.71 -31.19
C HIS A 134 -9.31 10.54 -30.31
N GLY A 135 -10.45 10.67 -29.62
CA GLY A 135 -11.01 9.65 -28.74
C GLY A 135 -12.01 8.74 -29.46
N SER A 136 -11.88 7.43 -29.26
CA SER A 136 -12.82 6.41 -29.73
C SER A 136 -13.29 5.55 -28.56
N ARG A 137 -14.60 5.60 -28.28
CA ARG A 137 -15.24 4.88 -27.17
C ARG A 137 -15.41 3.39 -27.50
N HIS A 138 -15.17 2.55 -26.50
CA HIS A 138 -15.47 1.12 -26.49
C HIS A 138 -16.48 0.80 -25.37
N PRO A 139 -17.10 -0.40 -25.35
CA PRO A 139 -18.02 -0.77 -24.26
C PRO A 139 -17.39 -0.74 -22.86
N ASP A 140 -16.09 -1.00 -22.75
CA ASP A 140 -15.33 -1.16 -21.51
C ASP A 140 -14.26 -0.07 -21.29
N GLY A 141 -14.14 0.89 -22.21
CA GLY A 141 -13.13 1.93 -22.11
C GLY A 141 -13.13 2.95 -23.26
N VAL A 142 -11.98 3.58 -23.46
CA VAL A 142 -11.74 4.55 -24.54
C VAL A 142 -10.29 4.47 -24.99
N THR A 143 -10.07 4.59 -26.31
CA THR A 143 -8.74 4.73 -26.90
C THR A 143 -8.59 6.13 -27.48
N PHE A 144 -7.53 6.83 -27.09
CA PHE A 144 -7.11 8.09 -27.68
C PHE A 144 -5.96 7.86 -28.65
N THR A 145 -6.00 8.51 -29.81
CA THR A 145 -4.92 8.47 -30.81
C THR A 145 -4.40 9.88 -31.11
N LEU A 146 -3.07 10.02 -31.17
CA LEU A 146 -2.36 11.23 -31.60
C LEU A 146 -1.45 10.93 -32.78
N GLN A 147 -1.43 11.83 -33.75
CA GLN A 147 -0.47 11.84 -34.84
C GLN A 147 0.57 12.94 -34.57
N SER A 148 1.77 12.54 -34.17
CA SER A 148 2.92 13.43 -33.96
C SER A 148 3.77 13.42 -35.24
N PRO A 149 3.86 14.52 -36.00
CA PRO A 149 4.55 14.53 -37.28
C PRO A 149 6.07 14.32 -37.16
N ASP A 150 6.74 14.12 -38.31
CA ASP A 150 8.21 14.13 -38.38
C ASP A 150 8.74 15.53 -38.03
N GLY A 151 9.68 15.61 -37.10
CA GLY A 151 10.24 16.88 -36.60
C GLY A 151 9.44 17.53 -35.48
N ASP A 152 8.36 16.89 -34.99
CA ASP A 152 7.57 17.40 -33.86
C ASP A 152 8.46 17.57 -32.62
N GLU A 153 8.49 18.78 -32.06
CA GLU A 153 9.41 19.22 -30.99
C GLU A 153 10.91 18.91 -31.26
N GLY A 154 11.29 18.69 -32.52
CA GLY A 154 12.65 18.34 -32.96
C GLY A 154 12.93 16.83 -33.05
N PHE A 155 11.97 15.96 -32.70
CA PHE A 155 12.15 14.51 -32.79
C PHE A 155 11.96 13.96 -34.21
N PRO A 156 12.82 13.07 -34.71
CA PRO A 156 12.68 12.47 -36.04
C PRO A 156 11.56 11.46 -36.12
N GLY A 157 11.00 11.27 -37.31
CA GLY A 157 9.96 10.29 -37.59
C GLY A 157 8.58 10.77 -37.14
N ALA A 158 7.60 10.52 -38.01
CA ALA A 158 6.20 10.65 -37.62
C ALA A 158 5.85 9.47 -36.71
N VAL A 159 5.15 9.74 -35.60
CA VAL A 159 4.73 8.76 -34.61
C VAL A 159 3.21 8.78 -34.50
N THR A 160 2.59 7.62 -34.65
CA THR A 160 1.22 7.40 -34.20
C THR A 160 1.28 6.86 -32.77
N ALA A 161 0.79 7.64 -31.82
CA ALA A 161 0.72 7.27 -30.40
C ALA A 161 -0.73 6.96 -30.02
N GLN A 162 -0.92 5.98 -29.14
CA GLN A 162 -2.21 5.62 -28.58
C GLN A 162 -2.13 5.45 -27.08
N VAL A 163 -3.20 5.83 -26.38
CA VAL A 163 -3.44 5.47 -24.99
C VAL A 163 -4.85 4.94 -24.83
N THR A 164 -4.99 3.79 -24.18
CA THR A 164 -6.27 3.15 -23.90
C THR A 164 -6.50 3.10 -22.40
N TYR A 165 -7.65 3.61 -21.96
CA TYR A 165 -8.13 3.54 -20.59
C TYR A 165 -9.26 2.53 -20.48
N ARG A 166 -9.16 1.58 -19.55
CA ARG A 166 -10.22 0.61 -19.23
C ARG A 166 -10.40 0.50 -17.72
N LEU A 167 -11.64 0.46 -17.26
CA LEU A 167 -11.97 0.23 -15.85
C LEU A 167 -12.55 -1.17 -15.71
N THR A 168 -12.11 -1.92 -14.71
CA THR A 168 -12.66 -3.24 -14.37
C THR A 168 -13.63 -3.17 -13.20
N GLU A 169 -14.43 -4.22 -13.00
CA GLU A 169 -15.36 -4.35 -11.86
C GLU A 169 -14.66 -4.27 -10.50
N ASP A 170 -13.44 -4.79 -10.43
CA ASP A 170 -12.61 -4.79 -9.21
C ASP A 170 -11.78 -3.50 -9.04
N SER A 171 -12.20 -2.42 -9.70
CA SER A 171 -11.68 -1.05 -9.55
C SER A 171 -10.20 -0.88 -9.95
N ARG A 172 -9.77 -1.63 -10.98
CA ARG A 172 -8.50 -1.40 -11.67
C ARG A 172 -8.73 -0.52 -12.89
N LEU A 173 -8.08 0.64 -12.91
CA LEU A 173 -7.94 1.47 -14.10
C LEU A 173 -6.67 1.04 -14.83
N HIS A 174 -6.86 0.30 -15.93
CA HIS A 174 -5.79 -0.07 -16.85
C HIS A 174 -5.49 1.10 -17.77
N ILE A 175 -4.20 1.39 -17.93
CA ILE A 175 -3.69 2.38 -18.88
C ILE A 175 -2.65 1.67 -19.74
N ASN A 176 -2.97 1.49 -21.02
CA ASN A 176 -2.06 0.91 -22.01
C ASN A 176 -1.64 2.00 -22.97
N MET A 177 -0.35 2.06 -23.30
CA MET A 177 0.16 3.01 -24.29
C MET A 177 0.95 2.27 -25.36
N GLN A 178 0.75 2.70 -26.60
CA GLN A 178 1.41 2.11 -27.77
C GLN A 178 1.88 3.21 -28.70
N ALA A 179 2.98 2.95 -29.42
CA ALA A 179 3.43 3.83 -30.48
C ALA A 179 4.09 3.07 -31.62
N MET A 180 3.93 3.60 -32.84
CA MET A 180 4.64 3.17 -34.03
C MET A 180 5.28 4.39 -34.70
N SER A 181 6.46 4.20 -35.31
CA SER A 181 7.20 5.30 -35.94
C SER A 181 7.55 5.01 -37.39
N SER A 182 7.60 6.07 -38.21
CA SER A 182 8.07 6.00 -39.60
C SER A 182 9.61 6.05 -39.75
N LYS A 183 10.34 6.48 -38.72
CA LYS A 183 11.82 6.49 -38.65
C LYS A 183 12.30 6.06 -37.26
N PRO A 184 13.56 5.64 -37.08
CA PRO A 184 14.14 5.48 -35.75
C PRO A 184 13.96 6.76 -34.91
N THR A 185 13.40 6.63 -33.71
CA THR A 185 13.12 7.78 -32.83
C THR A 185 13.02 7.33 -31.37
N PRO A 186 13.42 8.13 -30.37
CA PRO A 186 13.17 7.79 -28.98
C PRO A 186 11.67 7.93 -28.63
N VAL A 187 11.12 6.98 -27.89
CA VAL A 187 9.77 7.04 -27.32
C VAL A 187 9.80 6.52 -25.88
N ALA A 188 9.30 7.32 -24.94
CA ALA A 188 9.08 6.93 -23.56
C ALA A 188 7.83 7.67 -23.06
N MET A 189 6.70 6.98 -23.00
CA MET A 189 5.42 7.56 -22.57
C MET A 189 5.22 7.40 -21.06
N LEU A 190 4.35 8.24 -20.51
CA LEU A 190 4.07 8.36 -19.07
C LEU A 190 2.65 8.89 -18.87
N ASN A 191 1.92 8.42 -17.85
CA ASN A 191 0.75 9.12 -17.32
C ASN A 191 1.15 9.95 -16.09
N HIS A 192 0.88 11.24 -16.10
CA HIS A 192 1.35 12.18 -15.08
C HIS A 192 0.25 12.53 -14.06
N ALA A 193 -0.49 11.54 -13.57
CA ALA A 193 -1.53 11.75 -12.57
C ALA A 193 -0.95 12.15 -11.20
N TYR A 194 -1.51 13.22 -10.64
CA TYR A 194 -1.22 13.70 -9.30
C TYR A 194 -2.35 13.30 -8.37
N PHE A 195 -2.00 12.65 -7.26
CA PHE A 195 -2.94 12.10 -6.30
C PHE A 195 -2.94 12.88 -4.98
N ASN A 196 -4.14 13.08 -4.45
CA ASN A 196 -4.36 13.36 -3.04
C ASN A 196 -5.51 12.46 -2.57
N LEU A 197 -5.18 11.39 -1.86
CA LEU A 197 -6.15 10.38 -1.42
C LEU A 197 -7.11 10.92 -0.33
N GLY A 198 -6.83 12.07 0.29
CA GLY A 198 -7.82 12.80 1.09
C GLY A 198 -8.93 13.44 0.26
N GLY A 199 -8.61 13.75 -1.00
CA GLY A 199 -9.42 14.48 -1.96
C GLY A 199 -8.56 15.55 -2.64
N HIS A 200 -8.78 15.84 -3.92
CA HIS A 200 -7.90 16.72 -4.70
C HIS A 200 -7.74 18.12 -4.06
N GLY A 201 -8.80 18.65 -3.43
CA GLY A 201 -8.80 19.95 -2.77
C GLY A 201 -8.47 19.91 -1.26
N SER A 202 -8.06 18.77 -0.70
CA SER A 202 -7.84 18.67 0.76
C SER A 202 -6.48 19.19 1.22
N GLY A 203 -5.59 19.52 0.28
CA GLY A 203 -4.30 20.16 0.55
C GLY A 203 -3.25 19.24 1.20
N ALA A 204 -2.11 19.86 1.53
CA ALA A 204 -0.91 19.15 1.97
C ALA A 204 -1.06 18.37 3.29
N GLN A 205 -1.93 18.86 4.18
CA GLN A 205 -2.15 18.21 5.48
C GLN A 205 -2.70 16.79 5.34
N GLU A 206 -3.48 16.50 4.30
CA GLU A 206 -3.95 15.12 4.03
C GLU A 206 -2.89 14.29 3.29
N VAL A 207 -2.07 14.90 2.44
CA VAL A 207 -0.93 14.21 1.81
C VAL A 207 0.03 13.68 2.88
N TYR A 208 0.31 14.48 3.91
CA TYR A 208 1.16 14.07 5.03
C TYR A 208 0.63 12.86 5.80
N LYS A 209 -0.68 12.61 5.76
CA LYS A 209 -1.34 11.46 6.40
C LYS A 209 -1.38 10.21 5.50
N THR A 210 -0.71 10.24 4.36
CA THR A 210 -0.61 9.11 3.44
C THR A 210 0.65 8.30 3.73
N ARG A 211 0.51 6.99 3.89
CA ARG A 211 1.65 6.06 3.89
C ARG A 211 2.00 5.64 2.47
N LEU A 212 3.28 5.74 2.10
CA LEU A 212 3.81 5.23 0.84
C LEU A 212 4.67 3.99 1.07
N THR A 213 4.60 3.07 0.11
CA THR A 213 5.47 1.91 -0.03
C THR A 213 5.89 1.82 -1.50
N LEU A 214 7.18 1.58 -1.77
CA LEU A 214 7.75 1.43 -3.11
C LEU A 214 8.49 0.09 -3.19
N ASN A 215 8.24 -0.67 -4.27
CA ASN A 215 8.96 -1.91 -4.55
C ASN A 215 10.29 -1.60 -5.24
N SER A 216 11.24 -1.10 -4.46
CA SER A 216 12.53 -0.64 -4.97
C SER A 216 13.61 -0.68 -3.91
N ASP A 217 14.75 -1.29 -4.24
CA ASP A 217 15.96 -1.31 -3.41
C ASP A 217 17.04 -0.31 -3.89
N ARG A 218 16.78 0.41 -5.00
CA ARG A 218 17.70 1.40 -5.60
C ARG A 218 16.95 2.58 -6.20
N TYR A 219 17.53 3.77 -6.12
CA TYR A 219 17.05 4.95 -6.85
C TYR A 219 18.07 5.41 -7.89
N ILE A 220 17.64 6.21 -8.86
CA ILE A 220 18.51 6.78 -9.89
C ILE A 220 19.06 8.11 -9.37
N ALA A 221 20.37 8.21 -9.25
CA ALA A 221 21.03 9.46 -8.87
C ALA A 221 20.91 10.50 -10.00
N VAL A 222 20.85 11.77 -9.60
CA VAL A 222 20.73 12.91 -10.52
C VAL A 222 21.80 13.96 -10.22
N ASP A 223 22.16 14.75 -11.22
CA ASP A 223 23.00 15.94 -11.05
C ASP A 223 22.21 17.15 -10.52
N ASP A 224 22.87 18.29 -10.36
CA ASP A 224 22.24 19.54 -9.89
C ASP A 224 21.11 20.05 -10.82
N GLY A 225 21.12 19.62 -12.08
CA GLY A 225 20.07 19.88 -13.07
C GLY A 225 18.96 18.82 -13.09
N LEU A 226 18.92 17.93 -12.09
CA LEU A 226 17.99 16.80 -11.98
C LEU A 226 18.09 15.79 -13.15
N VAL A 227 19.21 15.78 -13.86
CA VAL A 227 19.46 14.84 -14.96
C VAL A 227 20.03 13.54 -14.39
N ALA A 228 19.47 12.40 -14.80
CA ALA A 228 19.96 11.09 -14.38
C ALA A 228 21.42 10.85 -14.81
N THR A 229 22.26 10.48 -13.85
CA THR A 229 23.71 10.28 -14.04
C THR A 229 24.07 8.85 -14.48
N GLY A 230 23.17 7.89 -14.22
CA GLY A 230 23.42 6.46 -14.43
C GLY A 230 23.78 5.69 -13.17
N GLU A 231 24.13 6.37 -12.09
CA GLU A 231 24.34 5.72 -10.79
C GLU A 231 23.01 5.29 -10.18
N MET A 232 23.01 4.10 -9.57
CA MET A 232 21.83 3.52 -8.94
C MET A 232 22.13 3.13 -7.47
N PRO A 233 22.27 4.10 -6.55
CA PRO A 233 22.59 3.81 -5.16
C PRO A 233 21.49 2.98 -4.48
N HIS A 234 21.86 2.21 -3.46
CA HIS A 234 20.89 1.51 -2.64
C HIS A 234 20.08 2.49 -1.78
N VAL A 235 18.82 2.16 -1.53
CA VAL A 235 17.93 2.97 -0.67
C VAL A 235 18.21 2.77 0.82
N GLU A 236 18.78 1.62 1.22
CA GLU A 236 18.97 1.22 2.61
C GLU A 236 19.73 2.27 3.44
N GLY A 237 19.20 2.59 4.62
CA GLY A 237 19.79 3.58 5.51
C GLY A 237 19.63 5.03 5.06
N THR A 238 18.89 5.29 3.98
CA THR A 238 18.63 6.65 3.46
C THR A 238 17.15 7.03 3.60
N PRO A 239 16.80 8.32 3.50
CA PRO A 239 15.41 8.77 3.40
C PRO A 239 14.65 8.19 2.19
N MET A 240 15.36 7.65 1.20
CA MET A 240 14.78 6.99 0.02
C MET A 240 14.26 5.58 0.32
N ASP A 241 14.51 5.02 1.53
CA ASP A 241 14.02 3.69 1.90
C ASP A 241 12.51 3.69 2.21
N LEU A 242 11.74 3.46 1.15
CA LEU A 242 10.29 3.33 1.17
C LEU A 242 9.85 1.86 0.94
N ARG A 243 10.74 0.88 1.15
CA ARG A 243 10.42 -0.57 0.97
C ARG A 243 9.36 -1.07 1.95
N SER A 244 9.29 -0.45 3.12
CA SER A 244 8.23 -0.64 4.11
C SER A 244 7.31 0.60 4.14
N PRO A 245 6.03 0.49 4.53
CA PRO A 245 5.12 1.63 4.55
C PRO A 245 5.60 2.77 5.47
N ARG A 246 5.84 3.97 4.92
CA ARG A 246 6.27 5.16 5.66
C ARG A 246 5.26 6.30 5.50
N LEU A 247 5.01 7.03 6.59
CA LEU A 247 4.12 8.19 6.56
C LEU A 247 4.82 9.36 5.84
N LEU A 248 4.18 9.95 4.83
CA LEU A 248 4.76 11.05 4.06
C LEU A 248 5.13 12.24 4.96
N GLY A 249 4.32 12.56 5.97
CA GLY A 249 4.61 13.64 6.92
C GLY A 249 5.92 13.48 7.68
N ASP A 250 6.38 12.25 7.91
CA ASP A 250 7.66 11.98 8.59
C ASP A 250 8.83 12.05 7.61
N VAL A 251 8.65 11.48 6.42
CA VAL A 251 9.71 11.41 5.41
C VAL A 251 10.02 12.80 4.83
N LEU A 252 8.98 13.59 4.57
CA LEU A 252 9.09 14.94 3.98
C LEU A 252 9.69 15.99 4.92
N GLN A 253 9.90 15.68 6.20
CA GLN A 253 10.70 16.53 7.10
C GLN A 253 12.19 16.55 6.72
N ASN A 254 12.65 15.49 6.05
CA ASN A 254 14.06 15.30 5.74
C ASN A 254 14.39 15.51 4.26
N THR A 255 13.42 15.28 3.35
CA THR A 255 13.66 15.37 1.90
C THR A 255 12.35 15.52 1.12
N ASP A 256 12.39 16.28 0.01
CA ASP A 256 11.33 16.24 -1.01
C ASP A 256 11.71 15.20 -2.07
N PHE A 257 10.70 14.53 -2.64
CA PHE A 257 10.91 13.59 -3.73
C PHE A 257 10.64 14.25 -5.08
N ASP A 258 11.60 14.03 -5.98
CA ASP A 258 11.58 14.26 -7.43
C ASP A 258 12.61 13.26 -8.00
N ARG A 259 12.31 11.97 -7.84
CA ARG A 259 13.29 10.88 -8.00
C ARG A 259 12.68 9.65 -8.64
N SER A 260 13.45 9.03 -9.53
CA SER A 260 13.11 7.73 -10.13
C SER A 260 13.70 6.59 -9.30
N PHE A 261 12.86 5.62 -8.98
CA PHE A 261 13.19 4.40 -8.25
C PHE A 261 13.23 3.22 -9.21
N VAL A 262 14.27 2.39 -9.14
CA VAL A 262 14.40 1.19 -9.98
C VAL A 262 13.46 0.12 -9.42
N VAL A 263 12.51 -0.36 -10.22
CA VAL A 263 11.54 -1.36 -9.76
C VAL A 263 12.25 -2.70 -9.59
N THR A 264 12.18 -3.26 -8.38
CA THR A 264 12.78 -4.57 -8.09
C THR A 264 11.92 -5.68 -8.70
N ARG A 265 12.55 -6.53 -9.53
CA ARG A 265 11.96 -7.72 -10.15
C ARG A 265 12.72 -8.97 -9.70
N GLY A 266 12.00 -10.07 -9.50
CA GLY A 266 12.55 -11.38 -9.20
C GLY A 266 12.66 -12.22 -10.47
N VAL A 267 11.78 -13.23 -10.58
CA VAL A 267 11.73 -14.18 -11.72
C VAL A 267 10.78 -13.75 -12.84
N GLU A 268 10.10 -12.61 -12.66
CA GLU A 268 9.14 -12.06 -13.62
C GLU A 268 9.83 -11.62 -14.91
N ARG A 269 9.15 -11.78 -16.04
CA ARG A 269 9.64 -11.32 -17.35
C ARG A 269 9.54 -9.79 -17.44
N PRO A 270 10.28 -9.15 -18.37
CA PRO A 270 10.22 -7.70 -18.56
C PRO A 270 8.80 -7.16 -18.79
N ASP A 271 7.98 -7.90 -19.53
CA ASP A 271 6.62 -7.47 -19.91
C ASP A 271 5.54 -7.82 -18.86
N ASP A 272 5.91 -8.52 -17.79
CA ASP A 272 4.97 -8.86 -16.73
C ASP A 272 4.69 -7.61 -15.86
N LEU A 273 3.41 -7.37 -15.55
CA LEU A 273 3.00 -6.33 -14.60
C LEU A 273 3.42 -6.72 -13.19
N VAL A 274 4.30 -5.92 -12.57
CA VAL A 274 4.74 -6.12 -11.18
C VAL A 274 4.22 -5.00 -10.29
N TYR A 275 4.04 -5.29 -9.00
CA TYR A 275 3.74 -4.26 -8.01
C TYR A 275 4.89 -3.25 -7.96
N SER A 276 4.58 -1.97 -8.15
CA SER A 276 5.58 -0.89 -8.18
C SER A 276 5.48 0.00 -6.93
N ALA A 277 4.26 0.32 -6.49
CA ALA A 277 4.03 1.14 -5.31
C ALA A 277 2.63 0.97 -4.71
N GLY A 278 2.48 1.42 -3.47
CA GLY A 278 1.23 1.48 -2.74
C GLY A 278 1.13 2.75 -1.92
N ALA A 279 -0.06 3.32 -1.86
CA ALA A 279 -0.39 4.49 -1.08
C ALA A 279 -1.65 4.23 -0.25
N ILE A 280 -1.63 4.61 1.03
CA ILE A 280 -2.77 4.45 1.94
C ILE A 280 -2.98 5.75 2.71
N HIS A 281 -4.12 6.40 2.51
CA HIS A 281 -4.48 7.58 3.30
C HIS A 281 -5.19 7.16 4.58
N GLU A 282 -4.51 7.30 5.72
CA GLU A 282 -4.96 6.74 6.99
C GLU A 282 -6.35 7.22 7.42
N PRO A 283 -6.70 8.52 7.37
CA PRO A 283 -8.02 9.01 7.76
C PRO A 283 -9.15 8.43 6.91
N SER A 284 -9.03 8.50 5.58
CA SER A 284 -10.10 8.02 4.69
C SER A 284 -10.16 6.50 4.57
N GLY A 285 -9.03 5.80 4.71
CA GLY A 285 -8.89 4.40 4.36
C GLY A 285 -8.76 4.14 2.85
N ARG A 286 -8.78 5.16 1.99
CA ARG A 286 -8.55 4.99 0.55
C ARG A 286 -7.16 4.47 0.28
N THR A 287 -7.06 3.56 -0.67
CA THR A 287 -5.81 2.95 -1.12
C THR A 287 -5.64 3.11 -2.62
N LEU A 288 -4.38 3.22 -3.04
CA LEU A 288 -3.94 3.14 -4.42
C LEU A 288 -2.80 2.13 -4.49
N GLU A 289 -2.93 1.11 -5.32
CA GLU A 289 -1.82 0.21 -5.70
C GLU A 289 -1.48 0.47 -7.17
N VAL A 290 -0.19 0.49 -7.48
CA VAL A 290 0.35 0.70 -8.82
C VAL A 290 1.05 -0.56 -9.28
N TYR A 291 0.66 -1.08 -10.44
CA TYR A 291 1.32 -2.19 -11.11
C TYR A 291 1.79 -1.76 -12.49
N SER A 292 2.96 -2.18 -12.93
CA SER A 292 3.48 -1.81 -14.26
C SER A 292 4.53 -2.76 -14.80
N ASP A 293 4.68 -2.78 -16.12
CA ASP A 293 5.78 -3.43 -16.85
C ASP A 293 7.02 -2.51 -16.98
N GLN A 294 6.94 -1.26 -16.51
CA GLN A 294 8.03 -0.30 -16.63
C GLN A 294 9.20 -0.62 -15.68
N PRO A 295 10.44 -0.21 -16.05
CA PRO A 295 11.64 -0.52 -15.27
C PRO A 295 11.84 0.40 -14.05
N SER A 296 11.23 1.58 -14.04
CA SER A 296 11.26 2.51 -12.90
C SER A 296 9.91 3.09 -12.56
N LEU A 297 9.82 3.64 -11.35
CA LEU A 297 8.72 4.47 -10.88
C LEU A 297 9.28 5.83 -10.44
N HIS A 298 8.80 6.92 -11.01
CA HIS A 298 9.11 8.27 -10.53
C HIS A 298 8.12 8.69 -9.44
N LEU A 299 8.66 9.19 -8.34
CA LEU A 299 7.92 9.75 -7.23
C LEU A 299 8.24 11.24 -7.16
N TYR A 300 7.21 12.05 -7.37
CA TYR A 300 7.25 13.49 -7.13
C TYR A 300 6.24 13.88 -6.05
N THR A 301 6.69 14.51 -4.97
CA THR A 301 5.82 14.91 -3.84
C THR A 301 5.42 16.39 -3.89
N CYS A 302 5.46 17.02 -5.06
CA CYS A 302 5.05 18.42 -5.23
C CYS A 302 5.85 19.43 -4.41
N GLY A 303 7.11 19.16 -4.09
CA GLY A 303 7.95 20.07 -3.29
C GLY A 303 8.12 21.46 -3.92
N LYS A 304 8.08 21.53 -5.25
CA LYS A 304 8.26 22.76 -6.02
C LYS A 304 7.01 23.17 -6.82
N LEU A 305 5.85 22.57 -6.52
CA LEU A 305 4.62 22.88 -7.23
C LEU A 305 4.21 24.34 -6.91
N PRO A 306 4.14 25.24 -7.91
CA PRO A 306 3.62 26.59 -7.70
C PRO A 306 2.13 26.55 -7.39
N ASP A 307 1.64 27.56 -6.69
CA ASP A 307 0.20 27.71 -6.43
C ASP A 307 -0.57 27.78 -7.75
N THR A 308 -1.40 26.77 -7.98
CA THR A 308 -2.14 26.55 -9.22
C THR A 308 -3.63 26.41 -8.92
N SER A 309 -4.46 27.19 -9.58
CA SER A 309 -5.92 27.08 -9.44
C SER A 309 -6.44 25.82 -10.12
N GLY A 310 -7.03 24.92 -9.35
CA GLY A 310 -7.54 23.64 -9.79
C GLY A 310 -9.06 23.56 -9.85
N LYS A 311 -9.55 22.32 -9.95
CA LYS A 311 -10.99 21.98 -9.89
C LYS A 311 -11.67 22.58 -8.67
N GLN A 312 -12.93 22.98 -8.85
CA GLN A 312 -13.86 23.41 -7.81
C GLN A 312 -13.31 24.56 -6.94
N GLY A 313 -12.48 25.42 -7.54
CA GLY A 313 -11.86 26.56 -6.84
C GLY A 313 -10.75 26.17 -5.86
N ALA A 314 -10.27 24.92 -5.86
CA ALA A 314 -9.14 24.51 -5.05
C ALA A 314 -7.84 25.20 -5.51
N THR A 315 -6.91 25.42 -4.59
CA THR A 315 -5.53 25.83 -4.90
C THR A 315 -4.61 24.66 -4.60
N TYR A 316 -3.84 24.22 -5.59
CA TYR A 316 -2.80 23.20 -5.42
C TYR A 316 -1.46 23.91 -5.29
N GLY A 317 -0.75 23.70 -4.20
CA GLY A 317 0.58 24.26 -3.95
C GLY A 317 1.54 23.19 -3.44
N ARG A 318 2.63 23.62 -2.80
CA ARG A 318 3.65 22.72 -2.24
C ARG A 318 3.01 21.58 -1.44
N HIS A 319 3.35 20.35 -1.81
CA HIS A 319 2.86 19.10 -1.21
C HIS A 319 1.33 18.89 -1.31
N GLY A 320 0.63 19.59 -2.20
CA GLY A 320 -0.82 19.43 -2.40
C GLY A 320 -1.24 18.09 -3.01
N GLY A 321 -0.29 17.34 -3.58
CA GLY A 321 -0.46 15.99 -4.09
C GLY A 321 0.89 15.27 -4.24
N PHE A 322 0.86 14.06 -4.78
CA PHE A 322 2.04 13.29 -5.16
C PHE A 322 1.79 12.48 -6.43
N THR A 323 2.83 12.13 -7.16
CA THR A 323 2.74 11.29 -8.36
C THR A 323 3.34 9.91 -8.10
N LEU A 324 2.85 8.91 -8.85
CA LEU A 324 3.45 7.58 -8.92
C LEU A 324 3.46 7.21 -10.40
N GLU A 325 4.63 7.39 -11.01
CA GLU A 325 4.82 7.48 -12.46
C GLU A 325 5.68 6.31 -12.96
N PRO A 326 5.11 5.15 -13.30
CA PRO A 326 5.88 4.12 -13.97
C PRO A 326 6.44 4.68 -15.29
N GLN A 327 7.73 4.51 -15.53
CA GLN A 327 8.37 5.02 -16.74
C GLN A 327 9.69 4.29 -17.03
N TYR A 328 10.20 4.51 -18.24
CA TYR A 328 11.61 4.28 -18.55
C TYR A 328 12.52 5.22 -17.74
N PHE A 329 13.79 4.86 -17.63
CA PHE A 329 14.75 5.67 -16.90
C PHE A 329 14.92 7.06 -17.57
N PRO A 330 14.90 8.17 -16.80
CA PRO A 330 15.17 9.49 -17.34
C PRO A 330 16.50 9.53 -18.07
N ASN A 331 16.63 10.38 -19.08
CA ASN A 331 17.87 10.56 -19.83
C ASN A 331 18.38 9.30 -20.59
N ALA A 332 17.60 8.22 -20.69
CA ALA A 332 18.02 6.95 -21.30
C ALA A 332 18.42 7.05 -22.78
N VAL A 333 17.95 8.08 -23.51
CA VAL A 333 18.30 8.33 -24.91
C VAL A 333 19.82 8.46 -25.14
N HIS A 334 20.57 8.91 -24.12
CA HIS A 334 22.02 9.09 -24.19
C HIS A 334 22.81 7.78 -24.01
N ASN A 335 22.14 6.62 -24.03
CA ASN A 335 22.73 5.30 -23.82
C ASN A 335 23.55 5.23 -22.51
N VAL A 336 23.04 5.87 -21.46
CA VAL A 336 23.63 5.84 -20.12
C VAL A 336 23.82 4.38 -19.69
N ARG A 337 25.00 4.04 -19.15
CA ARG A 337 25.38 2.65 -18.88
C ARG A 337 24.31 1.96 -18.02
N ARG A 338 23.83 0.78 -18.46
CA ARG A 338 22.78 -0.05 -17.82
C ARG A 338 21.34 0.45 -18.01
N PHE A 339 21.11 1.56 -18.69
CA PHE A 339 19.73 2.03 -18.92
C PHE A 339 19.12 1.25 -20.09
N PRO A 340 17.83 0.85 -19.99
CA PRO A 340 17.12 0.27 -21.13
C PRO A 340 17.06 1.28 -22.29
N LYS A 341 17.17 0.78 -23.51
CA LYS A 341 17.06 1.63 -24.70
C LYS A 341 15.60 2.01 -24.94
N ILE A 342 15.40 3.24 -25.38
CA ILE A 342 14.06 3.79 -25.70
C ILE A 342 13.88 4.08 -27.20
N ILE A 343 14.76 3.56 -28.06
CA ILE A 343 14.69 3.81 -29.50
C ILE A 343 13.68 2.87 -30.16
N LEU A 344 12.58 3.45 -30.63
CA LEU A 344 11.58 2.80 -31.46
C LEU A 344 12.02 2.85 -32.94
N ARG A 345 12.03 1.71 -33.63
CA ARG A 345 12.36 1.60 -35.06
C ARG A 345 11.12 1.21 -35.88
N PRO A 346 11.07 1.55 -37.19
CA PRO A 346 9.97 1.14 -38.07
C PRO A 346 9.79 -0.38 -38.07
N GLY A 347 8.53 -0.82 -38.04
CA GLY A 347 8.16 -2.24 -37.94
C GLY A 347 8.09 -2.80 -36.51
N SER A 348 8.55 -2.05 -35.51
CA SER A 348 8.36 -2.38 -34.09
C SER A 348 7.21 -1.57 -33.48
N VAL A 349 6.66 -2.07 -32.37
CA VAL A 349 5.61 -1.41 -31.59
C VAL A 349 6.14 -1.14 -30.18
N TYR A 350 6.11 0.12 -29.74
CA TYR A 350 6.31 0.48 -28.35
C TYR A 350 5.11 0.00 -27.53
N ARG A 351 5.35 -0.57 -26.34
CA ARG A 351 4.31 -1.04 -25.42
C ARG A 351 4.62 -0.59 -24.01
N TYR A 352 3.57 -0.17 -23.32
CA TYR A 352 3.59 0.27 -21.94
C TYR A 352 2.27 -0.18 -21.31
N ASN A 353 2.34 -0.82 -20.14
CA ASN A 353 1.17 -1.24 -19.40
C ASN A 353 1.29 -0.81 -17.93
N MET A 354 0.22 -0.22 -17.42
CA MET A 354 0.09 0.02 -16.00
C MET A 354 -1.35 -0.16 -15.51
N ILE A 355 -1.47 -0.31 -14.20
CA ILE A 355 -2.74 -0.38 -13.48
C ILE A 355 -2.66 0.55 -12.28
N TYR A 356 -3.67 1.42 -12.16
CA TYR A 356 -4.04 2.02 -10.90
C TYR A 356 -5.20 1.25 -10.28
N LYS A 357 -4.94 0.54 -9.18
CA LYS A 357 -5.97 -0.21 -8.45
C LYS A 357 -6.41 0.59 -7.24
N PHE A 358 -7.66 1.03 -7.28
CA PHE A 358 -8.26 1.79 -6.20
C PHE A 358 -8.97 0.85 -5.23
N GLY A 359 -8.83 1.13 -3.94
CA GLY A 359 -9.46 0.33 -2.92
C GLY A 359 -9.78 1.14 -1.67
N VAL A 360 -10.35 0.41 -0.73
CA VAL A 360 -10.58 0.89 0.62
C VAL A 360 -9.95 -0.13 1.52
N ARG A 361 -8.87 0.25 2.19
CA ARG A 361 -8.47 -0.45 3.40
C ARG A 361 -9.58 -0.18 4.37
N LYS A 362 -10.38 -1.21 4.63
CA LYS A 362 -11.14 -1.29 5.87
C LYS A 362 -10.09 -1.20 6.96
N THR A 363 -9.88 0.01 7.42
CA THR A 363 -9.56 0.20 8.81
C THR A 363 -10.70 -0.52 9.50
N THR A 364 -10.39 -1.62 10.18
CA THR A 364 -10.73 -1.61 11.59
C THR A 364 -10.44 -0.18 12.00
N THR A 365 -11.48 0.63 12.21
CA THR A 365 -11.33 1.86 12.97
C THR A 365 -10.31 1.53 14.06
N ALA A 366 -9.43 2.46 14.42
CA ALA A 366 -8.89 2.37 15.77
C ALA A 366 -10.14 2.52 16.67
N SER A 367 -10.89 1.43 16.79
CA SER A 367 -11.91 1.25 17.78
C SER A 367 -11.15 1.51 19.04
N LYS A 368 -11.64 2.45 19.84
CA LYS A 368 -10.96 2.75 21.09
C LYS A 368 -11.16 1.53 21.98
N TYR A 369 -10.23 0.59 21.88
CA TYR A 369 -10.28 -0.64 22.65
C TYR A 369 -10.08 -0.27 24.10
N LYS A 370 -10.96 -0.73 24.99
CA LYS A 370 -10.66 -0.71 26.42
C LYS A 370 -10.67 -2.12 26.93
N LEU A 371 -9.51 -2.59 27.37
CA LEU A 371 -9.39 -3.88 28.02
C LEU A 371 -9.65 -3.69 29.50
N HIS A 372 -10.71 -4.30 30.02
CA HIS A 372 -10.93 -4.35 31.46
C HIS A 372 -10.44 -5.70 31.98
N TYR A 373 -9.42 -5.66 32.84
CA TYR A 373 -8.90 -6.86 33.48
C TYR A 373 -8.24 -6.56 34.82
N PHE A 374 -7.90 -7.61 35.56
CA PHE A 374 -7.11 -7.48 36.78
C PHE A 374 -5.67 -7.03 36.45
N ASP A 375 -5.02 -6.43 37.46
CA ASP A 375 -3.59 -6.08 37.41
C ASP A 375 -2.70 -7.32 37.59
N VAL A 376 -2.90 -8.32 36.74
CA VAL A 376 -2.14 -9.59 36.70
C VAL A 376 -1.90 -10.01 35.25
N THR A 377 -0.92 -10.90 35.06
CA THR A 377 -0.54 -11.44 33.73
C THR A 377 -1.33 -12.69 33.32
N ALA A 378 -2.52 -12.92 33.85
CA ALA A 378 -3.33 -14.11 33.55
C ALA A 378 -4.11 -14.00 32.22
N LEU A 379 -5.40 -14.34 32.19
CA LEU A 379 -6.20 -14.48 30.96
C LEU A 379 -6.39 -13.19 30.13
N GLY A 380 -6.12 -12.01 30.69
CA GLY A 380 -6.10 -10.75 29.95
C GLY A 380 -4.77 -10.45 29.27
N GLU A 381 -3.66 -11.10 29.67
CA GLU A 381 -2.34 -10.83 29.09
C GLU A 381 -2.22 -11.24 27.62
N PRO A 382 -2.80 -12.36 27.14
CA PRO A 382 -2.86 -12.64 25.71
C PRO A 382 -3.51 -11.52 24.91
N ILE A 383 -4.53 -10.85 25.46
CA ILE A 383 -5.21 -9.73 24.81
C ILE A 383 -4.28 -8.52 24.74
N ARG A 384 -3.57 -8.20 25.83
CA ARG A 384 -2.56 -7.12 25.85
C ARG A 384 -1.44 -7.37 24.83
N PHE A 385 -0.94 -8.60 24.73
CA PHE A 385 0.08 -8.97 23.75
C PHE A 385 -0.44 -8.80 22.31
N LEU A 386 -1.68 -9.21 22.02
CA LEU A 386 -2.26 -9.07 20.68
C LEU A 386 -2.53 -7.60 20.31
N LEU A 387 -3.04 -6.79 21.25
CA LEU A 387 -3.24 -5.35 21.06
C LEU A 387 -1.90 -4.64 20.80
N ALA A 388 -0.88 -4.96 21.59
CA ALA A 388 0.48 -4.42 21.42
C ALA A 388 1.11 -4.89 20.10
N TYR A 389 1.03 -6.19 19.78
CA TYR A 389 1.57 -6.76 18.54
C TYR A 389 1.01 -6.08 17.28
N GLY A 390 -0.29 -5.80 17.27
CA GLY A 390 -0.94 -5.08 16.19
C GLY A 390 -0.72 -3.56 16.17
N ASN A 391 0.01 -3.02 17.15
CA ASN A 391 0.13 -1.58 17.41
C ASN A 391 -1.26 -0.88 17.40
N LEU A 392 -2.24 -1.54 18.02
CA LEU A 392 -3.62 -1.05 18.09
C LEU A 392 -3.72 0.03 19.17
N ASP A 393 -4.61 1.00 18.99
CA ASP A 393 -4.89 2.02 20.03
C ASP A 393 -5.83 1.41 21.08
N TRP A 394 -5.43 1.47 22.36
CA TRP A 394 -6.19 0.87 23.45
C TRP A 394 -5.89 1.48 24.82
N GLU A 395 -6.85 1.31 25.74
CA GLU A 395 -6.77 1.71 27.14
C GLU A 395 -6.79 0.45 28.04
N ASP A 396 -5.81 0.33 28.94
CA ASP A 396 -5.70 -0.80 29.89
C ASP A 396 -6.37 -0.43 31.23
N ILE A 397 -7.62 -0.84 31.40
CA ILE A 397 -8.39 -0.55 32.60
C ILE A 397 -8.17 -1.68 33.61
N ARG A 398 -7.34 -1.39 34.62
CA ARG A 398 -6.92 -2.36 35.64
C ARG A 398 -7.77 -2.28 36.91
N TYR A 399 -8.24 -3.44 37.35
CA TYR A 399 -9.08 -3.62 38.54
C TYR A 399 -8.30 -4.24 39.69
N ASP A 400 -8.46 -3.66 40.88
CA ASP A 400 -8.14 -4.28 42.17
C ASP A 400 -9.41 -4.94 42.76
N ASP A 401 -9.29 -5.59 43.91
CA ASP A 401 -10.40 -6.31 44.56
C ASP A 401 -11.57 -5.39 44.93
N ALA A 402 -11.30 -4.14 45.32
CA ALA A 402 -12.33 -3.17 45.70
C ALA A 402 -13.11 -2.71 44.46
N LYS A 403 -12.40 -2.30 43.39
CA LYS A 403 -13.01 -1.93 42.10
C LYS A 403 -13.79 -3.10 41.51
N TRP A 404 -13.31 -4.33 41.69
CA TRP A 404 -14.00 -5.52 41.20
C TRP A 404 -15.31 -5.80 41.94
N ALA A 405 -15.34 -5.65 43.26
CA ALA A 405 -16.54 -5.84 44.06
C ALA A 405 -17.69 -4.94 43.58
N GLU A 406 -17.39 -3.70 43.18
CA GLU A 406 -18.36 -2.74 42.63
C GLU A 406 -18.75 -3.01 41.16
N ALA A 407 -17.81 -3.51 40.36
CA ALA A 407 -17.99 -3.68 38.92
C ALA A 407 -18.57 -5.05 38.51
N LYS A 408 -18.42 -6.09 39.35
CA LYS A 408 -18.77 -7.47 39.00
C LYS A 408 -20.20 -7.64 38.48
N THR A 409 -21.17 -6.99 39.10
CA THR A 409 -22.59 -7.07 38.71
C THR A 409 -22.88 -6.37 37.38
N LYS A 410 -21.97 -5.51 36.90
CA LYS A 410 -22.08 -4.77 35.64
C LYS A 410 -21.34 -5.46 34.48
N MET A 411 -20.50 -6.45 34.75
CA MET A 411 -19.78 -7.19 33.72
C MET A 411 -20.61 -8.35 33.15
N PRO A 412 -20.55 -8.60 31.83
CA PRO A 412 -21.14 -9.79 31.24
C PRO A 412 -20.69 -11.07 31.95
N PHE A 413 -21.65 -11.91 32.32
CA PHE A 413 -21.44 -13.16 33.04
C PHE A 413 -20.74 -13.02 34.41
N GLY A 414 -20.58 -11.80 34.94
CA GLY A 414 -19.86 -11.54 36.19
C GLY A 414 -18.38 -11.93 36.16
N GLN A 415 -17.75 -11.86 34.98
CA GLN A 415 -16.37 -12.31 34.75
C GLN A 415 -15.57 -11.28 33.93
N MET A 416 -14.24 -11.41 33.98
CA MET A 416 -13.26 -10.67 33.16
C MET A 416 -12.23 -11.67 32.60
N PRO A 417 -11.55 -11.38 31.47
CA PRO A 417 -11.49 -10.09 30.76
C PRO A 417 -12.72 -9.76 29.93
N ILE A 418 -12.94 -8.45 29.75
CA ILE A 418 -13.84 -7.92 28.73
C ILE A 418 -13.09 -6.94 27.83
N LEU A 419 -13.54 -6.81 26.59
CA LEU A 419 -13.08 -5.82 25.64
C LEU A 419 -14.26 -4.90 25.30
N ASP A 420 -14.13 -3.62 25.64
CA ASP A 420 -14.97 -2.56 25.12
C ASP A 420 -14.45 -2.15 23.75
N VAL A 421 -15.32 -2.18 22.74
CA VAL A 421 -15.05 -1.73 21.38
C VAL A 421 -16.09 -0.67 21.06
N ASP A 422 -15.68 0.61 21.13
CA ASP A 422 -16.54 1.76 20.83
C ASP A 422 -17.86 1.80 21.65
N GLY A 423 -17.78 1.47 22.94
CA GLY A 423 -18.90 1.44 23.88
C GLY A 423 -19.64 0.10 23.93
N LYS A 424 -19.28 -0.86 23.08
CA LYS A 424 -19.88 -2.20 23.07
C LYS A 424 -18.97 -3.22 23.74
N ILE A 425 -19.50 -3.90 24.74
CA ILE A 425 -18.75 -4.85 25.58
C ILE A 425 -18.82 -6.27 25.01
N TYR A 426 -17.65 -6.92 24.93
CA TYR A 426 -17.49 -8.33 24.59
C TYR A 426 -16.72 -9.05 25.70
N ALA A 427 -17.06 -10.31 25.97
CA ALA A 427 -16.45 -11.12 27.02
C ALA A 427 -15.86 -12.43 26.44
N GLN A 428 -15.17 -13.19 27.30
CA GLN A 428 -14.45 -14.44 27.01
C GLN A 428 -13.07 -14.22 26.37
N SER A 429 -12.01 -14.53 27.13
CA SER A 429 -10.61 -14.29 26.72
C SER A 429 -10.27 -14.94 25.38
N THR A 430 -10.63 -16.21 25.19
CA THR A 430 -10.35 -16.94 23.95
C THR A 430 -11.05 -16.31 22.75
N ALA A 431 -12.31 -15.89 22.89
CA ALA A 431 -13.06 -15.28 21.80
C ALA A 431 -12.50 -13.91 21.42
N ILE A 432 -12.14 -13.10 22.42
CA ILE A 432 -11.51 -11.79 22.22
C ILE A 432 -10.14 -11.97 21.54
N SER A 433 -9.29 -12.86 22.06
CA SER A 433 -7.98 -13.15 21.48
C SER A 433 -8.08 -13.63 20.04
N ARG A 434 -8.99 -14.57 19.72
CA ARG A 434 -9.21 -15.03 18.35
C ARG A 434 -9.63 -13.90 17.41
N CYS A 435 -10.50 -13.00 17.87
CA CYS A 435 -10.94 -11.84 17.09
C CYS A 435 -9.77 -10.90 16.78
N LEU A 436 -8.98 -10.52 17.79
CA LEU A 436 -7.83 -9.64 17.61
C LEU A 436 -6.73 -10.29 16.78
N ALA A 437 -6.47 -11.59 16.96
CA ALA A 437 -5.53 -12.36 16.17
C ALA A 437 -5.78 -12.26 14.67
N LYS A 438 -7.06 -12.33 14.25
CA LYS A 438 -7.45 -12.14 12.85
C LYS A 438 -7.12 -10.74 12.34
N GLN A 439 -7.29 -9.70 13.16
CA GLN A 439 -7.01 -8.32 12.77
C GLN A 439 -5.51 -8.06 12.60
N VAL A 440 -4.69 -8.71 13.43
CA VAL A 440 -3.23 -8.50 13.46
C VAL A 440 -2.45 -9.53 12.64
N GLY A 441 -3.14 -10.36 11.86
CA GLY A 441 -2.50 -11.32 10.94
C GLY A 441 -1.90 -12.56 11.60
N LEU A 442 -2.34 -12.93 12.80
CA LEU A 442 -1.89 -14.12 13.54
C LEU A 442 -2.89 -15.29 13.49
N SER A 443 -3.94 -15.19 12.68
CA SER A 443 -4.86 -16.29 12.36
C SER A 443 -4.30 -17.21 11.27
N GLY A 444 -4.89 -18.40 11.13
CA GLY A 444 -4.62 -19.30 10.02
C GLY A 444 -5.06 -18.71 8.67
N LYS A 445 -4.42 -19.13 7.58
CA LYS A 445 -4.74 -18.66 6.21
C LYS A 445 -6.08 -19.22 5.69
N ASP A 446 -6.53 -20.33 6.27
CA ASP A 446 -7.74 -21.05 5.92
C ASP A 446 -8.38 -21.68 7.17
N ASP A 447 -9.53 -22.33 7.00
CA ASP A 447 -10.30 -22.92 8.11
C ASP A 447 -9.55 -24.08 8.78
N LEU A 448 -8.72 -24.83 8.05
CA LEU A 448 -7.98 -25.97 8.60
C LEU A 448 -6.80 -25.50 9.45
N GLU A 449 -6.08 -24.47 9.01
CA GLU A 449 -5.07 -23.83 9.85
C GLU A 449 -5.70 -23.21 11.10
N ASN A 450 -6.87 -22.59 11.00
CA ASN A 450 -7.57 -22.05 12.17
C ASN A 450 -8.03 -23.14 13.14
N LEU A 451 -8.50 -24.29 12.64
CA LEU A 451 -8.83 -25.46 13.46
C LEU A 451 -7.62 -25.95 14.26
N GLN A 452 -6.44 -26.04 13.63
CA GLN A 452 -5.20 -26.46 14.31
C GLN A 452 -4.79 -25.46 15.40
N ILE A 453 -4.95 -24.16 15.14
CA ILE A 453 -4.69 -23.12 16.13
C ILE A 453 -5.65 -23.25 17.32
N ASP A 454 -6.95 -23.44 17.06
CA ASP A 454 -7.95 -23.64 18.10
C ASP A 454 -7.65 -24.90 18.93
N MET A 455 -7.22 -26.01 18.30
CA MET A 455 -6.80 -27.22 19.02
C MET A 455 -5.64 -26.95 20.00
N ALA A 456 -4.63 -26.18 19.58
CA ALA A 456 -3.50 -25.85 20.46
C ALA A 456 -3.92 -24.93 21.62
N VAL A 457 -4.83 -23.99 21.36
CA VAL A 457 -5.38 -23.08 22.38
C VAL A 457 -6.26 -23.83 23.38
N ASP A 458 -7.09 -24.76 22.92
CA ASP A 458 -7.96 -25.56 23.78
C ASP A 458 -7.14 -26.57 24.61
N LEU A 459 -6.07 -27.14 24.06
CA LEU A 459 -5.14 -27.95 24.84
C LEU A 459 -4.49 -27.12 25.98
N PHE A 460 -4.16 -25.85 25.71
CA PHE A 460 -3.66 -24.96 26.77
C PHE A 460 -4.76 -24.59 27.76
N HIS A 461 -6.00 -24.46 27.30
CA HIS A 461 -7.17 -24.29 28.16
C HIS A 461 -7.29 -25.45 29.16
N ASP A 462 -7.19 -26.69 28.70
CA ASP A 462 -7.26 -27.88 29.55
C ASP A 462 -6.16 -27.88 30.61
N PHE A 463 -4.91 -27.63 30.19
CA PHE A 463 -3.77 -27.49 31.09
C PHE A 463 -4.04 -26.44 32.19
N ARG A 464 -4.45 -25.22 31.81
CA ARG A 464 -4.65 -24.15 32.79
C ARG A 464 -5.84 -24.40 33.72
N GLN A 465 -6.87 -25.14 33.28
CA GLN A 465 -8.03 -25.47 34.11
C GLN A 465 -7.63 -26.39 35.25
N LYS A 466 -6.68 -27.32 35.02
CA LYS A 466 -6.13 -28.17 36.08
C LYS A 466 -5.40 -27.35 37.14
N VAL A 467 -4.52 -26.44 36.71
CA VAL A 467 -3.78 -25.56 37.62
C VAL A 467 -4.73 -24.62 38.37
N GLY A 468 -5.69 -24.01 37.67
CA GLY A 468 -6.70 -23.13 38.27
C GLY A 468 -7.64 -23.85 39.23
N GLY A 469 -8.02 -25.09 38.92
CA GLY A 469 -8.88 -25.93 39.75
C GLY A 469 -8.21 -26.37 41.05
N TRP A 470 -6.88 -26.48 41.08
CA TRP A 470 -6.09 -26.63 42.29
C TRP A 470 -5.95 -25.31 43.05
N PHE A 471 -5.51 -24.25 42.38
CA PHE A 471 -5.16 -22.98 43.02
C PHE A 471 -6.36 -22.34 43.74
N ASN A 472 -7.53 -22.37 43.10
CA ASN A 472 -8.76 -21.77 43.62
C ASN A 472 -9.58 -22.70 44.53
N ASP A 473 -9.11 -23.92 44.81
CA ASP A 473 -9.82 -24.81 45.72
C ASP A 473 -9.73 -24.29 47.16
N PRO A 474 -10.86 -24.01 47.83
CA PRO A 474 -10.87 -23.56 49.22
C PRO A 474 -10.74 -24.73 50.22
N ILE A 475 -10.90 -25.98 49.79
CA ILE A 475 -10.93 -27.16 50.66
C ILE A 475 -9.50 -27.75 50.75
N PRO A 476 -8.83 -27.71 51.91
CA PRO A 476 -7.45 -28.16 52.06
C PRO A 476 -7.20 -29.59 51.58
N GLU A 477 -8.10 -30.52 51.90
CA GLU A 477 -7.98 -31.94 51.54
C GLU A 477 -8.08 -32.14 50.02
N SER A 478 -9.08 -31.51 49.38
CA SER A 478 -9.25 -31.57 47.93
C SER A 478 -8.11 -30.88 47.19
N LYS A 479 -7.63 -29.74 47.72
CA LYS A 479 -6.45 -29.03 47.20
C LYS A 479 -5.19 -29.89 47.27
N GLY A 480 -4.98 -30.61 48.38
CA GLY A 480 -3.89 -31.57 48.53
C GLY A 480 -3.96 -32.71 47.51
N ALA A 481 -5.15 -33.29 47.31
CA ALA A 481 -5.36 -34.36 46.33
C ALA A 481 -5.11 -33.88 44.89
N LYS A 482 -5.61 -32.69 44.52
CA LYS A 482 -5.35 -32.09 43.20
C LYS A 482 -3.87 -31.77 42.97
N LEU A 483 -3.15 -31.34 44.01
CA LEU A 483 -1.71 -31.10 43.91
C LEU A 483 -0.95 -32.40 43.59
N ILE A 484 -1.38 -33.53 44.15
CA ILE A 484 -0.81 -34.84 43.83
C ILE A 484 -1.09 -35.19 42.36
N GLN A 485 -2.32 -35.03 41.88
CA GLN A 485 -2.68 -35.27 40.48
C GLN A 485 -1.87 -34.40 39.51
N LEU A 486 -1.68 -33.11 39.85
CA LEU A 486 -0.90 -32.18 39.04
C LEU A 486 0.57 -32.61 38.87
N LYS A 487 1.14 -33.41 39.78
CA LYS A 487 2.51 -33.91 39.61
C LYS A 487 2.66 -34.77 38.36
N ASP A 488 1.62 -35.51 37.98
CA ASP A 488 1.62 -36.38 36.81
C ASP A 488 1.02 -35.70 35.57
N GLU A 489 -0.02 -34.87 35.77
CA GLU A 489 -0.68 -34.15 34.67
C GLU A 489 0.21 -33.05 34.06
N LEU A 490 0.97 -32.31 34.87
CA LEU A 490 1.78 -31.19 34.37
C LEU A 490 2.85 -31.67 33.37
N PRO A 491 3.69 -32.71 33.68
CA PRO A 491 4.63 -33.25 32.71
C PRO A 491 3.97 -33.82 31.46
N PHE A 492 2.78 -34.41 31.60
CA PHE A 492 2.02 -34.91 30.45
C PHE A 492 1.71 -33.78 29.46
N TYR A 493 1.12 -32.67 29.89
CA TYR A 493 0.83 -31.54 28.99
C TYR A 493 2.10 -30.90 28.42
N LEU A 494 3.11 -30.66 29.27
CA LEU A 494 4.33 -29.99 28.85
C LEU A 494 5.12 -30.80 27.82
N SER A 495 5.21 -32.13 27.99
CA SER A 495 5.82 -33.01 26.99
C SER A 495 5.07 -33.02 25.66
N ARG A 496 3.73 -32.89 25.69
CA ARG A 496 2.93 -32.73 24.46
C ARG A 496 3.18 -31.40 23.78
N PHE A 497 3.21 -30.29 24.51
CA PHE A 497 3.54 -28.99 23.92
C PHE A 497 4.96 -28.96 23.35
N GLU A 498 5.94 -29.50 24.06
CA GLU A 498 7.33 -29.60 23.58
C GLU A 498 7.40 -30.40 22.27
N GLN A 499 6.66 -31.51 22.17
CA GLN A 499 6.56 -32.30 20.94
C GLN A 499 5.91 -31.51 19.80
N ILE A 500 4.78 -30.83 20.07
CA ILE A 500 4.09 -30.00 19.08
C ILE A 500 5.02 -28.91 18.54
N VAL A 501 5.74 -28.22 19.44
CA VAL A 501 6.71 -27.18 19.09
C VAL A 501 7.85 -27.74 18.23
N LYS A 502 8.34 -28.94 18.55
CA LYS A 502 9.34 -29.62 17.74
C LYS A 502 8.84 -29.92 16.32
N GLU A 503 7.62 -30.44 16.19
CA GLU A 503 7.01 -30.81 14.90
C GLU A 503 6.64 -29.59 14.04
N ASN A 504 6.42 -28.44 14.67
CA ASN A 504 6.04 -27.19 14.03
C ASN A 504 7.17 -26.16 14.03
N ASN A 505 8.41 -26.60 13.79
CA ASN A 505 9.59 -25.75 13.58
C ASN A 505 9.80 -24.67 14.67
N GLY A 506 9.52 -25.03 15.92
CA GLY A 506 9.70 -24.15 17.06
C GLY A 506 8.55 -23.17 17.33
N PHE A 507 7.34 -23.48 16.85
CA PHE A 507 6.06 -22.79 17.12
C PHE A 507 4.98 -23.82 17.42
N LEU A 508 3.83 -23.44 17.96
CA LEU A 508 2.75 -24.39 18.25
C LEU A 508 2.04 -24.88 16.98
N VAL A 509 1.96 -24.06 15.93
CA VAL A 509 1.19 -24.38 14.72
C VAL A 509 1.84 -23.80 13.46
N ASN A 510 1.80 -24.53 12.35
CA ASN A 510 2.15 -24.07 11.00
C ASN A 510 3.61 -23.60 10.78
N GLY A 511 4.54 -23.93 11.66
CA GLY A 511 5.95 -23.56 11.48
C GLY A 511 6.24 -22.06 11.62
N LYS A 512 5.26 -21.27 12.09
CA LYS A 512 5.33 -19.81 12.21
C LYS A 512 4.55 -19.33 13.43
N MET A 513 4.80 -18.09 13.86
CA MET A 513 4.05 -17.51 14.97
C MET A 513 2.56 -17.35 14.63
N THR A 514 1.70 -17.83 15.52
CA THR A 514 0.25 -17.69 15.49
C THR A 514 -0.24 -17.17 16.84
N TRP A 515 -1.55 -16.92 16.97
CA TRP A 515 -2.10 -16.52 18.26
C TRP A 515 -2.14 -17.65 19.29
N ALA A 516 -1.97 -18.92 18.90
CA ALA A 516 -1.76 -20.01 19.87
C ALA A 516 -0.47 -19.78 20.67
N ASP A 517 0.62 -19.36 20.01
CA ASP A 517 1.90 -19.07 20.67
C ASP A 517 1.75 -17.92 21.67
N VAL A 518 1.06 -16.84 21.26
CA VAL A 518 0.77 -15.70 22.14
C VAL A 518 -0.10 -16.12 23.33
N TYR A 519 -1.15 -16.90 23.09
CA TYR A 519 -2.09 -17.33 24.13
C TYR A 519 -1.46 -18.32 25.11
N PHE A 520 -0.52 -19.14 24.66
CA PHE A 520 0.29 -20.02 25.49
C PHE A 520 1.31 -19.24 26.32
N VAL A 521 2.09 -18.34 25.71
CA VAL A 521 3.23 -17.67 26.37
C VAL A 521 2.78 -16.59 27.36
N ALA A 522 1.87 -15.72 26.95
CA ALA A 522 1.53 -14.51 27.71
C ALA A 522 1.18 -14.77 29.19
N PRO A 523 0.42 -15.84 29.55
CA PRO A 523 0.04 -16.06 30.93
C PRO A 523 1.02 -16.90 31.76
N LEU A 524 2.13 -17.39 31.19
CA LEU A 524 3.05 -18.27 31.91
C LEU A 524 3.68 -17.61 33.12
N LYS A 525 3.90 -16.29 33.10
CA LYS A 525 4.41 -15.55 34.26
C LYS A 525 3.48 -15.69 35.46
N TYR A 526 2.17 -15.53 35.27
CA TYR A 526 1.16 -15.73 36.32
C TYR A 526 1.12 -17.19 36.80
N TYR A 527 1.15 -18.17 35.88
CA TYR A 527 1.10 -19.58 36.26
C TYR A 527 2.34 -20.02 37.04
N LYS A 528 3.53 -19.56 36.65
CA LYS A 528 4.77 -19.80 37.41
C LYS A 528 4.71 -19.17 38.80
N TYR A 529 4.13 -17.97 38.90
CA TYR A 529 3.89 -17.31 40.18
C TYR A 529 2.96 -18.12 41.09
N ILE A 530 1.78 -18.54 40.64
CA ILE A 530 0.85 -19.27 41.51
C ILE A 530 1.36 -20.67 41.90
N MET A 531 2.17 -21.30 41.05
CA MET A 531 2.80 -22.59 41.35
C MET A 531 4.10 -22.47 42.16
N GLN A 532 4.64 -21.25 42.30
CA GLN A 532 5.94 -20.98 42.94
C GLN A 532 7.08 -21.83 42.35
N LYS A 533 7.02 -22.09 41.03
CA LYS A 533 7.96 -22.96 40.31
C LYS A 533 8.03 -22.56 38.84
N ASP A 534 9.23 -22.58 38.26
CA ASP A 534 9.37 -22.62 36.80
C ASP A 534 9.12 -24.05 36.30
N PHE A 535 7.88 -24.32 35.93
CA PHE A 535 7.52 -25.64 35.40
C PHE A 535 7.99 -25.89 33.97
N LEU A 536 8.56 -24.90 33.27
CA LEU A 536 9.16 -25.11 31.95
C LEU A 536 10.63 -25.57 32.04
N GLU A 537 11.19 -25.66 33.25
CA GLU A 537 12.51 -26.28 33.43
C GLU A 537 12.51 -27.73 32.91
N GLY A 538 13.44 -28.04 32.01
CA GLY A 538 13.50 -29.33 31.31
C GLY A 538 12.80 -29.38 29.94
N TYR A 539 12.18 -28.28 29.50
CA TYR A 539 11.50 -28.16 28.20
C TYR A 539 12.12 -27.03 27.35
N PRO A 540 13.30 -27.27 26.74
CA PRO A 540 14.07 -26.21 26.08
C PRO A 540 13.35 -25.57 24.89
N LEU A 541 12.56 -26.31 24.11
CA LEU A 541 11.85 -25.74 22.97
C LEU A 541 10.71 -24.82 23.41
N LEU A 542 10.03 -25.15 24.51
CA LEU A 542 9.06 -24.24 25.14
C LEU A 542 9.71 -22.99 25.70
N GLN A 543 10.89 -23.10 26.32
CA GLN A 543 11.64 -21.93 26.79
C GLN A 543 12.07 -21.02 25.62
N ASP A 544 12.48 -21.61 24.50
CA ASP A 544 12.83 -20.85 23.30
C ASP A 544 11.60 -20.23 22.63
N LEU A 545 10.44 -20.90 22.66
CA LEU A 545 9.18 -20.32 22.20
C LEU A 545 8.81 -19.07 23.02
N VAL A 546 8.97 -19.11 24.35
CA VAL A 546 8.77 -17.95 25.22
C VAL A 546 9.66 -16.79 24.76
N LYS A 547 10.96 -17.03 24.59
CA LYS A 547 11.91 -15.99 24.13
C LYS A 547 11.51 -15.43 22.76
N LYS A 548 11.11 -16.28 21.81
CA LYS A 548 10.69 -15.83 20.47
C LYS A 548 9.47 -14.90 20.55
N VAL A 549 8.46 -15.25 21.33
CA VAL A 549 7.26 -14.41 21.46
C VAL A 549 7.57 -13.12 22.21
N GLU A 550 8.25 -13.20 23.36
CA GLU A 550 8.55 -12.02 24.18
C GLU A 550 9.56 -11.06 23.53
N SER A 551 10.45 -11.55 22.65
CA SER A 551 11.39 -10.71 21.90
C SER A 551 10.80 -10.04 20.66
N THR A 552 9.53 -10.33 20.32
CA THR A 552 8.85 -9.63 19.24
C THR A 552 8.79 -8.13 19.55
N PRO A 553 9.29 -7.22 18.69
CA PRO A 553 9.57 -5.83 19.08
C PRO A 553 8.42 -5.09 19.80
N ALA A 554 7.20 -5.22 19.30
CA ALA A 554 6.03 -4.58 19.90
C ALA A 554 5.62 -5.20 21.25
N ILE A 555 5.71 -6.53 21.38
CA ILE A 555 5.45 -7.24 22.64
C ILE A 555 6.54 -6.92 23.66
N ALA A 556 7.82 -6.93 23.26
CA ALA A 556 8.95 -6.55 24.11
C ALA A 556 8.81 -5.12 24.65
N SER A 557 8.40 -4.18 23.78
CA SER A 557 8.13 -2.79 24.16
C SER A 557 7.02 -2.69 25.20
N TYR A 558 5.90 -3.39 24.99
CA TYR A 558 4.81 -3.45 25.98
C TYR A 558 5.27 -4.08 27.30
N ILE A 559 6.00 -5.20 27.27
CA ILE A 559 6.53 -5.87 28.47
C ILE A 559 7.45 -4.93 29.26
N ALA A 560 8.25 -4.10 28.60
CA ALA A 560 9.13 -3.15 29.25
C ALA A 560 8.38 -1.98 29.92
N GLN A 561 7.18 -1.66 29.44
CA GLN A 561 6.38 -0.52 29.90
C GLN A 561 5.24 -0.90 30.85
N ARG A 562 4.81 -2.18 30.86
CA ARG A 562 3.69 -2.63 31.70
C ARG A 562 4.03 -2.45 33.19
N PRO A 563 3.03 -2.22 34.07
CA PRO A 563 3.25 -2.07 35.50
C PRO A 563 4.11 -3.19 36.10
N ALA A 564 5.02 -2.83 37.01
CA ALA A 564 5.91 -3.75 37.69
C ALA A 564 5.14 -4.58 38.74
N GLY A 565 4.41 -5.60 38.29
CA GLY A 565 3.75 -6.58 39.14
C GLY A 565 4.42 -7.96 39.06
N ASN A 566 4.46 -8.67 40.20
CA ASN A 566 4.88 -10.08 40.28
C ASN A 566 3.75 -11.07 39.91
N ARG A 567 2.56 -10.57 39.61
CA ARG A 567 1.34 -11.35 39.30
C ARG A 567 0.98 -11.21 37.82
#